data_AF-K0SDH0-F1
#
_entry.id   AF-K0SDH0-F1
#
_cell.length_a   1.000
_cell.length_b   1.000
_cell.length_c   1.000
_cell.angle_alpha   90.00
_cell.angle_beta   90.00
_cell.angle_gamma   90.00
#
_symmetry.space_group_name_H-M   'P 1'
#
loop_
_entity.id
_entity.type
_entity.pdbx_description
1 polymer ?
#
loop_
_entity_poly.entity_id
_entity_poly.type
_entity_poly.pdbx_seq_one_letter_code
_entity_poly.pdbx_strand_id
1 'polypeptide(L)'
;MLVLVTRDAPSRPPNLNPNGCYSKMWFVSISVAITLFVTLADASSSSSNATASDRVLLEGASHSALHVSAVYTYGSPSVGKGPHMSNPGDRCVPGLRIYTENVKDETCSWWQLWCTPDVDFASQVNLDSHYPHAKTDTLVLRLVLESNRLEYTYHRCSDANARQQYNYQWLPDKNSPSDLLPGLNIHSPIDKHYGLRLRGVPRSIRGDSLEFLSVARCSHELSDNGIRECLNRLGGVDRLGYEPFAFMVHASKMMLIDDTDTVYVLKKDDSGTRRCVIAFQGSDSVFDLSKFLMQYKDPRKFCGRSGIHSGVADELSGITRNPQFGKVIVPALETCDDVVCVGHSLGGSLCSLFADCANNGLQNLIGSSDSEMWSDYKSLTWRRK
;
A
#
# COMPACT_ATOMS: atom_id res chain seq x y z
N MET A 1 -15.92 1.16 29.16
CA MET A 1 -17.07 0.35 28.70
C MET A 1 -16.93 0.21 27.19
N LEU A 2 -16.56 -0.98 26.71
CA LEU A 2 -16.28 -1.23 25.29
C LEU A 2 -17.60 -1.66 24.63
N VAL A 3 -18.18 -0.81 23.79
CA VAL A 3 -19.39 -1.15 23.02
C VAL A 3 -18.95 -1.66 21.65
N LEU A 4 -19.11 -2.96 21.42
CA LEU A 4 -18.90 -3.60 20.11
C LEU A 4 -20.03 -3.19 19.17
N VAL A 5 -19.71 -2.40 18.15
CA VAL A 5 -20.59 -2.14 17.01
C VAL A 5 -20.02 -2.88 15.81
N THR A 6 -20.42 -4.14 15.63
CA THR A 6 -20.22 -4.84 14.36
C THR A 6 -21.33 -4.37 13.42
N ARG A 7 -21.04 -3.39 12.56
CA ARG A 7 -21.94 -3.04 11.46
C ARG A 7 -21.64 -3.99 10.30
N ASP A 8 -22.54 -4.94 10.07
CA ASP A 8 -22.63 -5.61 8.77
C ASP A 8 -22.90 -4.53 7.70
N ALA A 9 -22.23 -4.63 6.55
CA ALA A 9 -22.41 -3.71 5.44
C ALA A 9 -23.91 -3.64 5.07
N PRO A 10 -24.51 -2.45 4.92
CA PRO A 10 -25.93 -2.36 4.58
C PRO A 10 -26.17 -3.00 3.21
N SER A 11 -27.09 -3.96 3.16
CA SER A 11 -27.72 -4.42 1.93
C SER A 11 -28.31 -3.21 1.19
N ARG A 12 -27.99 -3.09 -0.11
CA ARG A 12 -28.46 -2.11 -1.12
C ARG A 12 -29.34 -0.94 -0.63
N PRO A 13 -28.99 0.32 -0.92
CA PRO A 13 -29.89 1.43 -0.66
C PRO A 13 -31.21 1.27 -1.43
N PRO A 14 -32.36 1.65 -0.85
CA PRO A 14 -33.63 1.66 -1.56
C PRO A 14 -33.61 2.68 -2.70
N ASN A 15 -34.21 2.31 -3.83
CA ASN A 15 -34.42 3.17 -5.01
C ASN A 15 -35.03 4.51 -4.59
N LEU A 16 -34.26 5.59 -4.67
CA LEU A 16 -34.77 6.95 -4.55
C LEU A 16 -35.37 7.39 -5.89
N ASN A 17 -36.65 7.75 -5.83
CA ASN A 17 -37.49 8.25 -6.91
C ASN A 17 -37.00 9.63 -7.38
N PRO A 18 -36.65 9.82 -8.67
CA PRO A 18 -36.08 11.06 -9.16
C PRO A 18 -37.20 11.99 -9.65
N ASN A 19 -38.02 12.52 -8.76
CA ASN A 19 -39.01 13.55 -9.12
C ASN A 19 -39.19 14.54 -7.96
N GLY A 20 -38.39 15.61 -7.97
CA GLY A 20 -38.56 16.71 -7.02
C GLY A 20 -37.59 17.86 -7.23
N CYS A 21 -38.09 18.93 -7.85
CA CYS A 21 -37.56 20.30 -7.84
C CYS A 21 -36.31 20.63 -8.67
N TYR A 22 -36.52 21.03 -9.93
CA TYR A 22 -35.67 22.02 -10.60
C TYR A 22 -36.50 23.26 -10.97
N SER A 23 -36.09 24.41 -10.43
CA SER A 23 -36.54 25.73 -10.85
C SER A 23 -35.81 26.15 -12.13
N LYS A 24 -36.56 26.86 -12.97
CA LYS A 24 -36.28 27.31 -14.34
C LYS A 24 -35.00 28.14 -14.47
N MET A 25 -34.17 27.82 -15.46
CA MET A 25 -33.48 28.81 -16.31
C MET A 25 -33.43 28.26 -17.73
N TRP A 26 -34.09 28.96 -18.65
CA TRP A 26 -34.03 28.70 -20.09
C TRP A 26 -32.83 29.44 -20.67
N PHE A 27 -31.89 28.71 -21.27
CA PHE A 27 -31.01 29.24 -22.31
C PHE A 27 -31.21 28.38 -23.57
N VAL A 28 -31.62 29.03 -24.65
CA VAL A 28 -31.73 28.45 -25.98
C VAL A 28 -30.32 28.37 -26.56
N SER A 29 -29.82 27.16 -26.81
CA SER A 29 -28.64 26.93 -27.66
C SER A 29 -29.05 26.21 -28.92
N ILE A 30 -28.75 26.82 -30.06
CA ILE A 30 -28.93 26.27 -31.41
C ILE A 30 -27.78 25.28 -31.64
N SER A 31 -28.11 24.00 -31.85
CA SER A 31 -27.12 22.99 -32.28
C SER A 31 -27.12 22.88 -33.80
N VAL A 32 -25.97 23.17 -34.41
CA VAL A 32 -25.63 22.81 -35.78
C VAL A 32 -25.09 21.38 -35.76
N ALA A 33 -25.73 20.47 -36.51
CA ALA A 33 -25.25 19.11 -36.68
C ALA A 33 -24.16 19.07 -37.76
N ILE A 34 -22.93 18.73 -37.37
CA ILE A 34 -21.85 18.35 -38.30
C ILE A 34 -21.73 16.83 -38.23
N THR A 35 -22.10 16.16 -39.31
CA THR A 35 -21.91 14.72 -39.49
C THR A 35 -20.48 14.47 -39.94
N LEU A 36 -19.63 13.90 -39.07
CA LEU A 36 -18.31 13.39 -39.44
C LEU A 36 -18.38 11.87 -39.62
N PHE A 37 -18.09 11.40 -40.83
CA PHE A 37 -17.84 9.99 -41.10
C PHE A 37 -16.46 9.61 -40.54
N VAL A 38 -16.42 8.69 -39.58
CA VAL A 38 -15.18 8.02 -39.17
C VAL A 38 -15.17 6.63 -39.79
N THR A 39 -14.21 6.39 -40.67
CA THR A 39 -13.87 5.07 -41.19
C THR A 39 -13.23 4.23 -40.09
N LEU A 40 -13.82 3.08 -39.77
CA LEU A 40 -13.23 2.04 -38.94
C LEU A 40 -12.05 1.41 -39.68
N ALA A 41 -10.85 1.53 -39.13
CA ALA A 41 -9.70 0.70 -39.47
C ALA A 41 -9.60 -0.42 -38.43
N ASP A 42 -9.58 -1.67 -38.91
CA ASP A 42 -9.39 -2.87 -38.10
C ASP A 42 -8.04 -2.83 -37.38
N ALA A 43 -8.06 -2.80 -36.06
CA ALA A 43 -6.90 -3.09 -35.23
C ALA A 43 -6.76 -4.61 -35.11
N SER A 44 -5.94 -5.19 -35.98
CA SER A 44 -5.51 -6.58 -35.86
C SER A 44 -4.65 -6.75 -34.59
N SER A 45 -5.09 -7.63 -33.71
CA SER A 45 -4.34 -8.05 -32.53
C SER A 45 -3.09 -8.82 -32.95
N SER A 46 -1.92 -8.18 -32.87
CA SER A 46 -0.64 -8.87 -33.00
C SER A 46 -0.37 -9.68 -31.72
N SER A 47 -0.70 -10.97 -31.77
CA SER A 47 -0.23 -11.93 -30.77
C SER A 47 1.27 -12.09 -30.92
N SER A 48 2.07 -11.44 -30.06
CA SER A 48 3.49 -11.72 -29.95
C SER A 48 3.65 -13.17 -29.45
N ASN A 49 4.27 -14.01 -30.28
CA ASN A 49 4.63 -15.38 -29.90
C ASN A 49 5.69 -15.31 -28.79
N ALA A 50 5.30 -15.64 -27.55
CA ALA A 50 6.23 -15.86 -26.45
C ALA A 50 7.29 -16.89 -26.89
N THR A 51 8.57 -16.61 -26.61
CA THR A 51 9.65 -17.49 -27.03
C THR A 51 9.61 -18.80 -26.25
N ALA A 52 10.21 -19.87 -26.79
CA ALA A 52 10.31 -21.15 -26.08
C ALA A 52 11.00 -21.01 -24.70
N SER A 53 11.89 -20.02 -24.56
CA SER A 53 12.54 -19.68 -23.29
C SER A 53 11.56 -19.08 -22.28
N ASP A 54 10.59 -18.29 -22.72
CA ASP A 54 9.58 -17.69 -21.84
C ASP A 54 8.62 -18.75 -21.28
N ARG A 55 8.31 -19.79 -22.07
CA ARG A 55 7.44 -20.90 -21.63
C ARG A 55 8.07 -21.74 -20.52
N VAL A 56 9.38 -22.02 -20.59
CA VAL A 56 10.08 -22.77 -19.54
C VAL A 56 10.15 -21.97 -18.22
N LEU A 57 10.29 -20.65 -18.30
CA LEU A 57 10.25 -19.78 -17.11
C LEU A 57 8.86 -19.74 -16.46
N LEU A 58 7.80 -19.74 -17.27
CA LEU A 58 6.42 -19.74 -16.80
C LEU A 58 5.99 -21.05 -16.13
N GLU A 59 6.36 -22.19 -16.69
CA GLU A 59 6.01 -23.50 -16.12
C GLU A 59 6.67 -23.73 -14.76
N GLY A 60 7.88 -23.19 -14.55
CA GLY A 60 8.52 -23.16 -13.23
C GLY A 60 7.89 -22.18 -12.24
N ALA A 61 7.36 -21.05 -12.72
CA ALA A 61 6.74 -20.01 -11.89
C ALA A 61 5.30 -20.36 -11.47
N SER A 62 4.57 -21.16 -12.25
CA SER A 62 3.16 -21.50 -11.99
C SER A 62 2.93 -22.30 -10.70
N HIS A 63 3.98 -22.81 -10.07
CA HIS A 63 3.92 -23.52 -8.78
C HIS A 63 4.80 -22.90 -7.69
N SER A 64 5.44 -21.76 -7.92
CA SER A 64 6.28 -21.13 -6.91
C SER A 64 5.44 -20.46 -5.84
N ALA A 65 5.77 -20.70 -4.56
CA ALA A 65 5.28 -19.92 -3.45
C ALA A 65 5.49 -18.42 -3.71
N LEU A 66 4.57 -17.58 -3.22
CA LEU A 66 4.73 -16.12 -3.33
C LEU A 66 6.05 -15.70 -2.69
N HIS A 67 6.76 -14.78 -3.32
CA HIS A 67 7.97 -14.20 -2.75
C HIS A 67 7.64 -13.38 -1.50
N VAL A 68 6.57 -12.57 -1.56
CA VAL A 68 6.01 -11.85 -0.41
C VAL A 68 4.65 -12.44 -0.08
N SER A 69 4.51 -13.03 1.11
CA SER A 69 3.26 -13.68 1.51
C SER A 69 2.24 -12.72 2.10
N ALA A 70 2.69 -11.64 2.74
CA ALA A 70 1.82 -10.69 3.39
C ALA A 70 2.40 -9.28 3.40
N VAL A 71 1.52 -8.29 3.40
CA VAL A 71 1.88 -6.87 3.48
C VAL A 71 1.10 -6.21 4.60
N TYR A 72 1.80 -5.55 5.52
CA TYR A 72 1.20 -4.72 6.57
C TYR A 72 1.60 -3.28 6.38
N THR A 73 0.60 -2.42 6.14
CA THR A 73 0.84 -0.98 5.96
C THR A 73 0.10 -0.16 6.99
N TYR A 74 0.72 0.94 7.41
CA TYR A 74 0.15 1.91 8.34
C TYR A 74 0.22 3.28 7.69
N GLY A 75 -0.91 3.95 7.47
CA GLY A 75 -0.86 5.33 6.99
C GLY A 75 -0.32 5.49 5.57
N SER A 76 -0.39 4.48 4.71
CA SER A 76 0.38 4.47 3.46
C SER A 76 -0.37 5.10 2.28
N PRO A 77 0.25 5.95 1.44
CA PRO A 77 -0.33 6.41 0.19
C PRO A 77 -0.49 5.27 -0.83
N SER A 78 -1.35 5.50 -1.82
CA SER A 78 -1.50 4.55 -2.92
C SER A 78 -0.41 4.73 -3.97
N VAL A 79 -0.21 3.72 -4.82
CA VAL A 79 1.04 3.56 -5.57
C VAL A 79 0.88 3.59 -7.07
N GLY A 80 -0.20 3.05 -7.64
CA GLY A 80 -0.33 2.92 -9.11
C GLY A 80 -1.73 3.22 -9.62
N LYS A 81 -1.83 3.87 -10.79
CA LYS A 81 -3.06 3.98 -11.58
C LYS A 81 -3.37 2.64 -12.24
N GLY A 82 -4.65 2.36 -12.44
CA GLY A 82 -5.10 1.14 -13.11
C GLY A 82 -5.56 0.07 -12.12
N PRO A 83 -5.40 -1.23 -12.41
CA PRO A 83 -5.82 -2.27 -11.48
C PRO A 83 -5.02 -2.19 -10.19
N HIS A 84 -5.61 -2.67 -9.10
CA HIS A 84 -4.94 -2.78 -7.80
C HIS A 84 -3.63 -3.58 -7.94
N MET A 85 -2.66 -3.28 -7.10
CA MET A 85 -1.58 -4.23 -6.84
C MET A 85 -2.18 -5.43 -6.14
N SER A 86 -1.96 -6.62 -6.68
CA SER A 86 -2.62 -7.85 -6.23
C SER A 86 -1.65 -9.02 -6.36
N ASN A 87 -2.00 -10.18 -5.83
CA ASN A 87 -1.25 -11.40 -6.09
C ASN A 87 -1.60 -11.99 -7.48
N PRO A 88 -0.79 -12.92 -8.01
CA PRO A 88 -1.04 -13.56 -9.29
C PRO A 88 -2.47 -14.11 -9.39
N GLY A 89 -3.10 -13.86 -10.54
CA GLY A 89 -4.51 -14.13 -10.77
C GLY A 89 -5.45 -13.09 -10.15
N ASP A 90 -4.95 -11.87 -9.90
CA ASP A 90 -5.69 -10.77 -9.29
C ASP A 90 -6.29 -11.12 -7.91
N ARG A 91 -5.52 -11.87 -7.12
CA ARG A 91 -5.91 -12.34 -5.80
C ARG A 91 -5.55 -11.34 -4.71
N CYS A 92 -6.26 -11.40 -3.59
CA CYS A 92 -5.93 -10.65 -2.40
C CYS A 92 -4.47 -10.90 -1.97
N VAL A 93 -3.78 -9.83 -1.60
CA VAL A 93 -2.50 -9.88 -0.91
C VAL A 93 -2.81 -10.06 0.59
N PRO A 94 -2.42 -11.18 1.22
CA PRO A 94 -2.60 -11.34 2.66
C PRO A 94 -1.93 -10.21 3.45
N GLY A 95 -2.36 -10.01 4.69
CA GLY A 95 -1.91 -8.90 5.53
C GLY A 95 -3.01 -7.89 5.76
N LEU A 96 -2.64 -6.65 6.09
CA LEU A 96 -3.58 -5.63 6.52
C LEU A 96 -3.10 -4.23 6.14
N ARG A 97 -3.93 -3.49 5.41
CA ARG A 97 -3.81 -2.04 5.27
C ARG A 97 -4.53 -1.37 6.43
N ILE A 98 -3.84 -0.50 7.15
CA ILE A 98 -4.35 0.15 8.34
C ILE A 98 -4.24 1.66 8.17
N TYR A 99 -5.32 2.38 8.47
CA TYR A 99 -5.28 3.84 8.56
C TYR A 99 -6.17 4.34 9.69
N THR A 100 -5.91 5.57 10.14
CA THR A 100 -6.58 6.17 11.28
C THR A 100 -7.49 7.33 10.89
N GLU A 101 -8.60 7.46 11.59
CA GLU A 101 -9.56 8.57 11.45
C GLU A 101 -9.90 9.17 12.82
N ASN A 102 -10.04 10.48 12.92
CA ASN A 102 -10.68 11.16 14.05
C ASN A 102 -12.09 11.58 13.64
N VAL A 103 -13.08 11.31 14.47
CA VAL A 103 -14.46 11.76 14.25
C VAL A 103 -14.88 12.61 15.44
N LYS A 104 -15.54 13.75 15.19
CA LYS A 104 -15.93 14.69 16.26
C LYS A 104 -17.01 14.09 17.17
N ASP A 105 -18.12 13.64 16.58
CA ASP A 105 -19.33 13.18 17.30
C ASP A 105 -19.71 11.74 16.90
N GLU A 106 -20.25 10.97 17.86
CA GLU A 106 -20.85 9.63 17.66
C GLU A 106 -22.08 9.63 16.74
N THR A 107 -22.80 10.75 16.67
CA THR A 107 -23.99 10.88 15.81
C THR A 107 -23.64 11.14 14.36
N CYS A 108 -22.36 11.37 14.05
CA CYS A 108 -21.91 11.62 12.70
C CYS A 108 -22.15 10.41 11.80
N SER A 109 -23.12 10.58 10.90
CA SER A 109 -23.37 9.61 9.85
C SER A 109 -22.66 10.00 8.57
N TRP A 110 -22.29 9.01 7.77
CA TRP A 110 -21.53 9.17 6.52
C TRP A 110 -22.20 10.08 5.47
N TRP A 111 -23.50 10.36 5.60
CA TRP A 111 -24.25 11.25 4.69
C TRP A 111 -24.32 12.72 5.15
N GLN A 112 -23.83 13.06 6.34
CA GLN A 112 -23.85 14.44 6.84
C GLN A 112 -22.60 15.19 6.36
N LEU A 113 -22.79 16.23 5.52
CA LEU A 113 -21.69 16.98 4.88
C LEU A 113 -20.68 17.61 5.86
N TRP A 114 -21.08 17.88 7.11
CA TRP A 114 -20.24 18.46 8.17
C TRP A 114 -19.55 17.42 9.07
N CYS A 115 -19.75 16.13 8.78
CA CYS A 115 -19.24 15.00 9.54
C CYS A 115 -18.10 14.28 8.82
N THR A 116 -17.21 15.05 8.22
CA THR A 116 -16.05 14.49 7.53
C THR A 116 -14.98 14.11 8.56
N PRO A 117 -14.56 12.82 8.62
CA PRO A 117 -13.50 12.40 9.52
C PRO A 117 -12.20 13.14 9.20
N ASP A 118 -11.41 13.47 10.21
CA ASP A 118 -10.02 13.87 10.02
C ASP A 118 -9.18 12.61 9.81
N VAL A 119 -8.69 12.40 8.59
CA VAL A 119 -8.07 11.14 8.17
C VAL A 119 -6.56 11.30 8.04
N ASP A 120 -5.83 10.22 8.34
CA ASP A 120 -4.40 10.12 8.07
C ASP A 120 -4.10 10.59 6.64
N PHE A 121 -3.36 11.70 6.54
CA PHE A 121 -3.17 12.40 5.28
C PHE A 121 -2.51 11.51 4.23
N ALA A 122 -1.50 10.73 4.62
CA ALA A 122 -0.77 9.88 3.70
C ALA A 122 -1.68 8.76 3.16
N SER A 123 -2.62 8.26 3.96
CA SER A 123 -3.66 7.32 3.50
C SER A 123 -4.69 7.93 2.57
N GLN A 124 -4.88 9.24 2.61
CA GLN A 124 -5.76 9.98 1.72
C GLN A 124 -5.04 10.44 0.44
N VAL A 125 -3.73 10.65 0.49
CA VAL A 125 -3.01 11.14 -0.68
C VAL A 125 -3.15 10.13 -1.83
N ASN A 126 -3.49 10.68 -3.01
CA ASN A 126 -3.71 10.04 -4.32
C ASN A 126 -5.15 9.64 -4.69
N LEU A 127 -6.17 10.12 -3.97
CA LEU A 127 -7.59 9.86 -4.30
C LEU A 127 -8.12 10.63 -5.52
N ASP A 128 -7.60 11.81 -5.84
CA ASP A 128 -8.06 12.56 -7.01
C ASP A 128 -7.56 11.99 -8.35
N SER A 129 -6.67 10.98 -8.32
CA SER A 129 -5.96 10.49 -9.52
C SER A 129 -6.13 9.00 -9.83
N HIS A 130 -7.13 8.33 -9.24
CA HIS A 130 -7.41 6.90 -9.49
C HIS A 130 -6.25 5.96 -9.17
N TYR A 131 -5.46 6.25 -8.13
CA TYR A 131 -4.43 5.33 -7.66
C TYR A 131 -5.03 4.41 -6.59
N PRO A 132 -5.42 3.16 -6.90
CA PRO A 132 -5.77 2.22 -5.86
C PRO A 132 -4.60 1.83 -4.95
N HIS A 133 -4.92 1.52 -3.69
CA HIS A 133 -3.99 0.77 -2.84
C HIS A 133 -3.90 -0.70 -3.29
N ALA A 134 -3.01 -1.47 -2.65
CA ALA A 134 -2.99 -2.92 -2.81
C ALA A 134 -4.36 -3.54 -2.46
N LYS A 135 -4.71 -4.63 -3.14
CA LYS A 135 -5.89 -5.45 -2.89
C LYS A 135 -5.65 -6.31 -1.65
N THR A 136 -5.85 -5.74 -0.46
CA THR A 136 -5.61 -6.39 0.83
C THR A 136 -6.75 -6.07 1.81
N ASP A 137 -6.84 -6.81 2.93
CA ASP A 137 -7.79 -6.49 3.99
C ASP A 137 -7.52 -5.07 4.50
N THR A 138 -8.57 -4.34 4.87
CA THR A 138 -8.45 -2.96 5.38
C THR A 138 -9.03 -2.84 6.77
N LEU A 139 -8.27 -2.25 7.69
CA LEU A 139 -8.68 -1.92 9.05
C LEU A 139 -8.64 -0.41 9.26
N VAL A 140 -9.81 0.18 9.48
CA VAL A 140 -9.98 1.59 9.80
C VAL A 140 -10.02 1.76 11.32
N LEU A 141 -9.13 2.56 11.87
CA LEU A 141 -9.02 2.81 13.31
C LEU A 141 -9.56 4.19 13.65
N ARG A 142 -10.74 4.26 14.26
CA ARG A 142 -11.45 5.52 14.51
C ARG A 142 -11.37 5.92 15.98
N LEU A 143 -11.03 7.18 16.23
CA LEU A 143 -11.14 7.80 17.55
C LEU A 143 -12.29 8.80 17.52
N VAL A 144 -13.32 8.58 18.34
CA VAL A 144 -14.39 9.55 18.54
C VAL A 144 -13.94 10.54 19.61
N LEU A 145 -13.73 11.80 19.23
CA LEU A 145 -13.07 12.80 20.07
C LEU A 145 -13.91 13.19 21.29
N GLU A 146 -15.21 13.41 21.13
CA GLU A 146 -16.10 13.83 22.21
C GLU A 146 -16.21 12.80 23.34
N SER A 147 -16.29 11.51 22.99
CA SER A 147 -16.40 10.42 23.97
C SER A 147 -15.07 9.75 24.30
N ASN A 148 -13.98 10.17 23.65
CA ASN A 148 -12.69 9.49 23.68
C ASN A 148 -12.81 7.98 23.45
N ARG A 149 -13.75 7.57 22.59
CA ARG A 149 -14.08 6.17 22.33
C ARG A 149 -13.32 5.67 21.11
N LEU A 150 -12.72 4.49 21.26
CA LEU A 150 -12.13 3.79 20.13
C LEU A 150 -13.19 2.97 19.41
N GLU A 151 -13.26 3.13 18.10
CA GLU A 151 -13.97 2.26 17.18
C GLU A 151 -13.03 1.69 16.11
N TYR A 152 -13.45 0.61 15.47
CA TYR A 152 -12.77 0.12 14.28
C TYR A 152 -13.77 -0.39 13.24
N THR A 153 -13.39 -0.31 11.97
CA THR A 153 -14.13 -0.94 10.86
C THR A 153 -13.17 -1.87 10.14
N TYR A 154 -13.57 -3.13 9.94
CA TYR A 154 -12.76 -4.13 9.24
C TYR A 154 -13.44 -4.53 7.94
N HIS A 155 -12.69 -4.45 6.86
CA HIS A 155 -13.11 -4.79 5.52
C HIS A 155 -12.25 -5.92 5.00
N ARG A 156 -12.87 -7.10 4.87
CA ARG A 156 -12.21 -8.26 4.31
C ARG A 156 -12.07 -8.10 2.79
N CYS A 157 -10.88 -8.38 2.29
CA CYS A 157 -10.59 -8.51 0.88
C CYS A 157 -11.30 -9.74 0.30
N SER A 158 -11.78 -9.62 -0.94
CA SER A 158 -12.48 -10.69 -1.65
C SER A 158 -11.85 -10.96 -3.01
N ASP A 159 -11.70 -12.26 -3.29
CA ASP A 159 -11.32 -12.76 -4.62
C ASP A 159 -12.52 -12.91 -5.58
N ALA A 160 -13.75 -12.65 -5.10
CA ALA A 160 -14.95 -12.81 -5.92
C ALA A 160 -15.06 -11.70 -7.00
N ASN A 161 -15.15 -12.14 -8.27
CA ASN A 161 -15.44 -11.40 -9.51
C ASN A 161 -14.86 -9.97 -9.64
N ALA A 162 -13.84 -9.86 -10.50
CA ALA A 162 -13.03 -8.66 -10.78
C ALA A 162 -13.77 -7.38 -11.21
N ARG A 163 -15.06 -7.46 -11.59
CA ARG A 163 -15.82 -6.28 -12.05
C ARG A 163 -16.34 -5.38 -10.93
N GLN A 164 -16.34 -5.83 -9.67
CA GLN A 164 -16.80 -5.02 -8.53
C GLN A 164 -15.66 -4.58 -7.60
N GLN A 165 -14.41 -4.95 -7.87
CA GLN A 165 -13.26 -4.69 -6.99
C GLN A 165 -13.06 -3.21 -6.63
N TYR A 166 -13.33 -2.31 -7.58
CA TYR A 166 -13.15 -0.86 -7.37
C TYR A 166 -14.18 -0.27 -6.39
N ASN A 167 -15.29 -0.96 -6.12
CA ASN A 167 -16.34 -0.48 -5.21
C ASN A 167 -16.08 -0.81 -3.74
N TYR A 168 -15.05 -1.61 -3.43
CA TYR A 168 -14.81 -2.11 -2.07
C TYR A 168 -13.48 -1.67 -1.45
N GLN A 169 -12.66 -0.90 -2.17
CA GLN A 169 -11.60 -0.17 -1.49
C GLN A 169 -12.22 0.88 -0.59
N TRP A 170 -12.17 0.62 0.72
CA TRP A 170 -12.44 1.62 1.73
C TRP A 170 -11.28 2.59 1.76
N LEU A 171 -11.45 3.59 0.91
CA LEU A 171 -10.64 4.78 0.86
C LEU A 171 -11.23 5.76 1.87
N PRO A 172 -10.38 6.57 2.52
CA PRO A 172 -10.84 7.84 3.08
C PRO A 172 -11.70 8.56 2.04
N ASP A 173 -12.79 9.24 2.43
CA ASP A 173 -13.47 10.12 1.48
C ASP A 173 -12.45 11.15 0.99
N LYS A 174 -12.34 11.34 -0.33
CA LYS A 174 -11.39 12.28 -0.93
C LYS A 174 -11.61 13.72 -0.49
N ASN A 175 -12.81 14.04 -0.03
CA ASN A 175 -13.18 15.35 0.52
C ASN A 175 -13.05 15.40 2.04
N SER A 176 -12.60 14.31 2.68
CA SER A 176 -12.30 14.34 4.12
C SER A 176 -11.21 15.38 4.36
N PRO A 177 -11.32 16.21 5.41
CA PRO A 177 -10.21 17.03 5.83
C PRO A 177 -9.09 16.08 6.24
N SER A 178 -7.94 16.24 5.61
CA SER A 178 -6.69 15.64 6.07
C SER A 178 -5.64 16.69 6.33
N ASP A 179 -6.10 17.95 6.51
CA ASP A 179 -5.33 19.17 6.39
C ASP A 179 -3.89 18.94 6.82
N LEU A 180 -2.95 19.24 5.92
CA LEU A 180 -1.50 19.04 6.04
C LEU A 180 -0.87 19.67 7.30
N LEU A 181 -1.64 20.26 8.21
CA LEU A 181 -1.20 20.81 9.51
C LEU A 181 -1.86 20.08 10.71
N PRO A 182 -3.18 19.87 10.82
CA PRO A 182 -3.77 19.02 11.88
C PRO A 182 -3.73 17.50 11.57
N GLY A 183 -3.79 17.06 10.31
CA GLY A 183 -3.73 15.65 9.91
C GLY A 183 -2.33 15.01 10.04
N LEU A 184 -1.28 15.83 10.08
CA LEU A 184 0.07 15.39 10.46
C LEU A 184 0.11 14.80 11.86
N ASN A 185 -0.74 15.34 12.74
CA ASN A 185 -0.79 14.95 14.13
C ASN A 185 -1.24 13.50 14.29
N ILE A 186 -2.09 12.97 13.39
CA ILE A 186 -2.51 11.56 13.49
C ILE A 186 -1.66 10.59 12.69
N HIS A 187 -0.84 11.09 11.77
CA HIS A 187 0.12 10.27 11.06
C HIS A 187 1.37 9.98 11.91
N SER A 188 1.78 10.92 12.77
CA SER A 188 2.97 10.77 13.61
C SER A 188 2.77 11.39 15.00
N PRO A 189 3.25 10.74 16.08
CA PRO A 189 4.03 9.50 16.10
C PRO A 189 3.14 8.25 16.01
N ILE A 190 3.56 7.29 15.20
CA ILE A 190 2.82 6.06 14.88
C ILE A 190 2.32 5.30 16.13
N ASP A 191 3.11 5.25 17.21
CA ASP A 191 2.72 4.56 18.44
C ASP A 191 1.49 5.19 19.14
N LYS A 192 1.34 6.52 19.05
CA LYS A 192 0.21 7.23 19.65
C LYS A 192 -1.08 7.02 18.86
N HIS A 193 -0.99 6.99 17.54
CA HIS A 193 -2.20 6.97 16.71
C HIS A 193 -2.58 5.56 16.28
N TYR A 194 -1.62 4.74 15.88
CA TYR A 194 -1.86 3.35 15.52
C TYR A 194 -1.75 2.43 16.72
N GLY A 195 -0.70 2.56 17.53
CA GLY A 195 -0.42 1.64 18.63
C GLY A 195 -1.51 1.65 19.71
N LEU A 196 -1.91 2.84 20.19
CA LEU A 196 -3.01 2.95 21.15
C LEU A 196 -4.32 2.39 20.60
N ARG A 197 -4.59 2.62 19.30
CA ARG A 197 -5.84 2.20 18.68
C ARG A 197 -5.89 0.70 18.41
N LEU A 198 -4.81 0.12 17.90
CA LEU A 198 -4.70 -1.33 17.66
C LEU A 198 -4.85 -2.15 18.93
N ARG A 199 -4.46 -1.63 20.11
CA ARG A 199 -4.66 -2.34 21.39
C ARG A 199 -6.13 -2.60 21.71
N GLY A 200 -7.05 -1.76 21.23
CA GLY A 200 -8.49 -1.97 21.40
C GLY A 200 -9.14 -2.85 20.33
N VAL A 201 -8.38 -3.32 19.34
CA VAL A 201 -8.88 -4.22 18.30
C VAL A 201 -8.57 -5.67 18.68
N PRO A 202 -9.56 -6.59 18.65
CA PRO A 202 -9.33 -8.01 18.94
C PRO A 202 -8.26 -8.62 18.05
N ARG A 203 -7.40 -9.48 18.62
CA ARG A 203 -6.31 -10.15 17.89
C ARG A 203 -6.81 -10.99 16.70
N SER A 204 -8.03 -11.52 16.76
CA SER A 204 -8.67 -12.24 15.65
C SER A 204 -8.93 -11.37 14.40
N ILE A 205 -8.93 -10.05 14.56
CA ILE A 205 -9.12 -9.08 13.47
C ILE A 205 -7.78 -8.46 13.07
N ARG A 206 -7.03 -7.94 14.05
CA ARG A 206 -5.75 -7.25 13.76
C ARG A 206 -4.58 -8.18 13.49
N GLY A 207 -4.71 -9.49 13.72
CA GLY A 207 -3.59 -10.43 13.67
C GLY A 207 -2.40 -9.94 14.50
N ASP A 208 -1.21 -10.00 13.91
CA ASP A 208 0.04 -9.52 14.51
C ASP A 208 0.37 -8.05 14.16
N SER A 209 -0.60 -7.26 13.67
CA SER A 209 -0.34 -5.86 13.29
C SER A 209 0.10 -4.95 14.44
N LEU A 210 -0.30 -5.23 15.69
CA LEU A 210 0.21 -4.43 16.81
C LEU A 210 1.70 -4.68 17.03
N GLU A 211 2.12 -5.93 16.85
CA GLU A 211 3.49 -6.37 16.99
C GLU A 211 4.33 -5.84 15.81
N PHE A 212 3.84 -5.96 14.57
CA PHE A 212 4.50 -5.38 13.38
C PHE A 212 4.57 -3.84 13.40
N LEU A 213 3.78 -3.16 14.23
CA LEU A 213 3.91 -1.72 14.40
C LEU A 213 5.31 -1.32 14.89
N SER A 214 5.93 -2.14 15.77
CA SER A 214 7.29 -1.86 16.23
C SER A 214 8.30 -1.95 15.09
N VAL A 215 8.05 -2.79 14.08
CA VAL A 215 8.89 -2.91 12.89
C VAL A 215 8.84 -1.61 12.08
N ALA A 216 7.62 -1.13 11.79
CA ALA A 216 7.44 0.13 11.08
C ALA A 216 7.98 1.33 11.87
N ARG A 217 7.91 1.31 13.21
CA ARG A 217 8.45 2.38 14.06
C ARG A 217 9.98 2.42 14.05
N CYS A 218 10.62 1.25 14.11
CA CYS A 218 12.07 1.14 14.22
C CYS A 218 12.79 1.33 12.87
N SER A 219 12.10 1.33 11.73
CA SER A 219 12.72 1.62 10.42
C SER A 219 13.26 3.04 10.27
N HIS A 220 13.19 3.90 11.29
CA HIS A 220 13.83 5.21 11.30
C HIS A 220 15.20 5.18 12.02
N GLU A 221 15.60 4.03 12.57
CA GLU A 221 16.90 3.89 13.23
C GLU A 221 18.00 3.73 12.17
N LEU A 222 19.01 4.60 12.22
CA LEU A 222 20.06 4.69 11.20
C LEU A 222 21.19 3.65 11.34
N SER A 223 21.04 2.66 12.23
CA SER A 223 22.04 1.61 12.45
C SER A 223 21.40 0.30 12.92
N ASP A 224 22.05 -0.84 12.64
CA ASP A 224 21.61 -2.16 13.12
C ASP A 224 21.47 -2.21 14.66
N ASN A 225 22.39 -1.58 15.40
CA ASN A 225 22.28 -1.49 16.86
C ASN A 225 21.07 -0.64 17.29
N GLY A 226 20.81 0.48 16.62
CA GLY A 226 19.62 1.30 16.87
C GLY A 226 18.33 0.51 16.63
N ILE A 227 18.28 -0.29 15.56
CA ILE A 227 17.15 -1.20 15.28
C ILE A 227 16.96 -2.19 16.43
N ARG A 228 18.03 -2.86 16.88
CA ARG A 228 17.98 -3.82 17.99
C ARG A 228 17.49 -3.17 19.29
N GLU A 229 18.05 -2.03 19.65
CA GLU A 229 17.67 -1.28 20.84
C GLU A 229 16.21 -0.82 20.78
N CYS A 230 15.77 -0.31 19.62
CA CYS A 230 14.40 0.11 19.40
C CYS A 230 13.41 -1.06 19.54
N LEU A 231 13.69 -2.20 18.92
CA LEU A 231 12.82 -3.39 19.00
C LEU A 231 12.73 -3.94 20.43
N ASN A 232 13.86 -4.03 21.13
CA ASN A 232 13.92 -4.47 22.53
C ASN A 232 13.09 -3.55 23.45
N ARG A 233 13.19 -2.23 23.24
CA ARG A 233 12.45 -1.25 24.04
C ARG A 233 10.94 -1.34 23.83
N LEU A 234 10.48 -1.60 22.59
CA LEU A 234 9.06 -1.65 22.26
C LEU A 234 8.42 -3.01 22.56
N GLY A 235 9.20 -4.10 22.58
CA GLY A 235 8.74 -5.45 22.92
C GLY A 235 7.67 -5.98 21.96
N GLY A 236 7.59 -5.49 20.73
CA GLY A 236 6.61 -5.89 19.71
C GLY A 236 6.94 -7.26 19.12
N VAL A 237 7.54 -7.27 17.93
CA VAL A 237 7.94 -8.52 17.24
C VAL A 237 9.00 -9.35 17.97
N ASP A 238 9.79 -8.76 18.87
CA ASP A 238 10.74 -9.49 19.72
C ASP A 238 10.03 -10.56 20.56
N ARG A 239 8.83 -10.24 21.10
CA ARG A 239 7.99 -11.23 21.81
C ARG A 239 7.46 -12.35 20.92
N LEU A 240 7.45 -12.14 19.60
CA LEU A 240 7.11 -13.17 18.63
C LEU A 240 8.34 -14.00 18.22
N GLY A 241 9.54 -13.68 18.72
CA GLY A 241 10.79 -14.37 18.42
C GLY A 241 11.46 -13.89 17.13
N TYR A 242 11.16 -12.67 16.67
CA TYR A 242 11.88 -12.07 15.55
C TYR A 242 13.13 -11.33 16.02
N GLU A 243 14.24 -11.54 15.33
CA GLU A 243 15.51 -10.86 15.59
C GLU A 243 16.08 -10.19 14.32
N PRO A 244 16.84 -9.08 14.43
CA PRO A 244 17.46 -8.46 13.27
C PRO A 244 18.50 -9.35 12.60
N PHE A 245 18.36 -9.48 11.29
CA PHE A 245 19.08 -10.44 10.45
C PHE A 245 19.91 -9.77 9.36
N ALA A 246 19.39 -8.70 8.75
CA ALA A 246 20.10 -7.93 7.73
C ALA A 246 19.70 -6.45 7.80
N PHE A 247 20.62 -5.55 7.46
CA PHE A 247 20.43 -4.12 7.56
C PHE A 247 21.23 -3.40 6.47
N MET A 248 20.66 -2.37 5.86
CA MET A 248 21.34 -1.44 4.98
C MET A 248 20.81 -0.02 5.12
N VAL A 249 21.62 0.94 4.67
CA VAL A 249 21.23 2.35 4.53
C VAL A 249 21.45 2.75 3.08
N HIS A 250 20.40 3.27 2.46
CA HIS A 250 20.47 3.93 1.18
C HIS A 250 20.57 5.44 1.44
N ALA A 251 21.67 6.07 1.02
CA ALA A 251 21.78 7.53 1.04
C ALA A 251 21.51 8.05 -0.36
N SER A 252 20.51 8.91 -0.50
CA SER A 252 20.15 9.54 -1.77
C SER A 252 20.35 11.06 -1.66
N LYS A 253 20.61 11.71 -2.81
CA LYS A 253 20.67 13.17 -2.88
C LYS A 253 19.55 13.64 -3.79
N MET A 254 18.45 14.12 -3.20
CA MET A 254 17.38 14.74 -3.98
C MET A 254 17.43 16.26 -3.81
N MET A 255 17.75 16.97 -4.89
CA MET A 255 17.72 18.45 -4.97
C MET A 255 18.32 19.18 -3.74
N LEU A 256 19.56 18.84 -3.38
CA LEU A 256 20.34 19.48 -2.29
C LEU A 256 19.96 19.07 -0.86
N ILE A 257 19.05 18.11 -0.69
CA ILE A 257 18.77 17.47 0.61
C ILE A 257 19.36 16.06 0.55
N ASP A 258 20.20 15.72 1.53
CA ASP A 258 20.64 14.35 1.73
C ASP A 258 19.49 13.61 2.42
N ASP A 259 18.98 12.55 1.80
CA ASP A 259 17.96 11.66 2.35
C ASP A 259 18.59 10.30 2.68
N THR A 260 18.10 9.66 3.73
CA THR A 260 18.61 8.36 4.17
C THR A 260 17.47 7.41 4.46
N ASP A 261 17.42 6.33 3.68
CA ASP A 261 16.41 5.28 3.78
C ASP A 261 17.04 4.02 4.32
N THR A 262 16.53 3.53 5.45
CA THR A 262 16.94 2.23 5.97
C THR A 262 16.04 1.12 5.45
N VAL A 263 16.67 -0.02 5.20
CA VAL A 263 15.98 -1.29 4.93
C VAL A 263 16.58 -2.33 5.83
N TYR A 264 15.73 -3.10 6.49
CA TYR A 264 16.20 -4.20 7.33
C TYR A 264 15.29 -5.41 7.24
N VAL A 265 15.86 -6.56 7.55
CA VAL A 265 15.18 -7.85 7.58
C VAL A 265 15.28 -8.41 8.99
N LEU A 266 14.15 -8.84 9.54
CA LEU A 266 14.07 -9.66 10.73
C LEU A 266 13.88 -11.12 10.32
N LYS A 267 14.35 -12.05 11.14
CA LYS A 267 14.08 -13.48 10.96
C LYS A 267 13.46 -14.08 12.22
N LYS A 268 12.67 -15.12 12.02
CA LYS A 268 12.18 -16.04 13.04
C LYS A 268 12.34 -17.45 12.50
N ASP A 269 13.14 -18.24 13.21
CA ASP A 269 13.37 -19.65 12.91
C ASP A 269 12.37 -20.51 13.72
N ASP A 270 11.58 -21.35 13.05
CA ASP A 270 10.57 -22.22 13.66
C ASP A 270 10.55 -23.59 12.97
N SER A 271 10.97 -24.63 13.70
CA SER A 271 10.84 -26.03 13.29
C SER A 271 11.39 -26.35 11.89
N GLY A 272 12.53 -25.73 11.53
CA GLY A 272 13.17 -25.89 10.22
C GLY A 272 12.62 -24.99 9.12
N THR A 273 11.67 -24.11 9.43
CA THR A 273 11.22 -23.03 8.54
C THR A 273 11.73 -21.69 9.03
N ARG A 274 11.99 -20.76 8.10
CA ARG A 274 12.39 -19.38 8.39
C ARG A 274 11.36 -18.41 7.86
N ARG A 275 10.74 -17.65 8.77
CA ARG A 275 9.88 -16.51 8.41
C ARG A 275 10.67 -15.22 8.55
N CYS A 276 10.55 -14.35 7.57
CA CYS A 276 11.24 -13.08 7.54
C CYS A 276 10.27 -11.92 7.47
N VAL A 277 10.69 -10.78 8.01
CA VAL A 277 10.00 -9.51 7.88
C VAL A 277 10.96 -8.52 7.26
N ILE A 278 10.65 -8.01 6.08
CA ILE A 278 11.37 -6.88 5.49
C ILE A 278 10.62 -5.58 5.81
N ALA A 279 11.38 -4.55 6.15
CA ALA A 279 10.86 -3.25 6.47
C ALA A 279 11.54 -2.16 5.64
N PHE A 280 10.73 -1.23 5.14
CA PHE A 280 11.19 -0.04 4.45
C PHE A 280 10.88 1.20 5.30
N GLN A 281 11.85 2.10 5.44
CA GLN A 281 11.67 3.39 6.06
C GLN A 281 10.59 4.22 5.33
N GLY A 282 9.79 4.95 6.10
CA GLY A 282 8.94 6.02 5.55
C GLY A 282 9.66 7.37 5.66
N SER A 283 9.17 8.39 4.98
CA SER A 283 9.80 9.72 5.00
C SER A 283 9.87 10.30 6.42
N ASP A 284 11.04 10.84 6.79
CA ASP A 284 11.26 11.50 8.09
C ASP A 284 10.54 12.85 8.21
N SER A 285 10.20 13.44 7.07
CA SER A 285 9.43 14.68 7.01
C SER A 285 8.23 14.55 6.06
N VAL A 286 7.08 14.89 6.61
CA VAL A 286 5.80 14.98 5.88
C VAL A 286 5.81 16.07 4.81
N PHE A 287 6.69 17.05 4.94
CA PHE A 287 6.94 18.07 3.91
C PHE A 287 7.69 17.49 2.71
N ASP A 288 8.64 16.59 2.93
CA ASP A 288 9.32 15.87 1.85
C ASP A 288 8.36 14.89 1.18
N LEU A 289 7.49 14.24 1.97
CA LEU A 289 6.40 13.42 1.44
C LEU A 289 5.43 14.23 0.57
N SER A 290 5.09 15.47 0.99
CA SER A 290 4.23 16.33 0.17
C SER A 290 4.89 16.70 -1.15
N LYS A 291 6.19 17.01 -1.17
CA LYS A 291 6.91 17.29 -2.43
C LYS A 291 7.05 16.05 -3.29
N PHE A 292 7.27 14.90 -2.67
CA PHE A 292 7.37 13.61 -3.32
C PHE A 292 6.05 13.21 -3.99
N LEU A 293 4.93 13.38 -3.28
CA LEU A 293 3.59 13.04 -3.76
C LEU A 293 2.97 14.13 -4.65
N MET A 294 3.33 15.40 -4.45
CA MET A 294 2.88 16.52 -5.29
C MET A 294 3.77 16.73 -6.52
N GLN A 295 4.92 16.06 -6.62
CA GLN A 295 5.58 15.89 -7.91
C GLN A 295 4.76 14.89 -8.73
N TYR A 296 3.68 15.42 -9.34
CA TYR A 296 2.88 14.80 -10.40
C TYR A 296 3.70 14.61 -11.68
N LYS A 297 4.94 14.13 -11.58
CA LYS A 297 5.65 13.61 -12.76
C LYS A 297 4.82 12.44 -13.28
N ASP A 298 4.77 12.33 -14.60
CA ASP A 298 3.98 11.33 -15.29
C ASP A 298 4.15 9.94 -14.67
N PRO A 299 3.07 9.16 -14.51
CA PRO A 299 3.16 7.80 -14.00
C PRO A 299 4.21 7.02 -14.80
N ARG A 300 5.17 6.38 -14.12
CA ARG A 300 6.21 5.59 -14.77
C ARG A 300 5.83 4.12 -14.86
N LYS A 301 6.60 3.38 -15.64
CA LYS A 301 6.56 1.92 -15.61
C LYS A 301 7.50 1.39 -14.55
N PHE A 302 7.14 0.26 -13.94
CA PHE A 302 7.96 -0.44 -12.95
C PHE A 302 7.56 -1.92 -12.92
N CYS A 303 8.52 -2.84 -13.00
CA CYS A 303 8.29 -4.29 -12.91
C CYS A 303 7.08 -4.85 -13.69
N GLY A 304 6.98 -4.51 -14.98
CA GLY A 304 5.88 -5.00 -15.82
C GLY A 304 4.60 -4.16 -15.77
N ARG A 305 4.46 -3.22 -14.82
CA ARG A 305 3.27 -2.38 -14.68
C ARG A 305 3.51 -0.98 -15.19
N SER A 306 2.47 -0.37 -15.74
CA SER A 306 2.40 1.07 -16.03
C SER A 306 1.57 1.77 -14.96
N GLY A 307 1.59 3.11 -14.97
CA GLY A 307 0.75 3.89 -14.06
C GLY A 307 1.32 4.04 -12.65
N ILE A 308 2.54 3.61 -12.38
CA ILE A 308 3.13 3.68 -11.04
C ILE A 308 3.54 5.11 -10.72
N HIS A 309 3.24 5.58 -9.51
CA HIS A 309 3.66 6.87 -8.99
C HIS A 309 5.19 6.97 -9.09
N SER A 310 5.67 7.93 -9.86
CA SER A 310 7.09 8.10 -10.20
C SER A 310 7.97 8.17 -8.97
N GLY A 311 7.60 8.99 -7.98
CA GLY A 311 8.31 9.02 -6.70
C GLY A 311 8.50 7.64 -6.07
N VAL A 312 7.40 6.89 -5.84
CA VAL A 312 7.47 5.56 -5.18
C VAL A 312 8.33 4.58 -5.97
N ALA A 313 8.22 4.59 -7.29
CA ALA A 313 9.02 3.71 -8.14
C ALA A 313 10.50 4.13 -8.22
N ASP A 314 10.80 5.43 -8.30
CA ASP A 314 12.17 5.95 -8.30
C ASP A 314 12.87 5.65 -6.98
N GLU A 315 12.17 5.84 -5.85
CA GLU A 315 12.64 5.52 -4.50
C GLU A 315 12.96 4.03 -4.35
N LEU A 316 11.99 3.17 -4.66
CA LEU A 316 12.21 1.72 -4.59
C LEU A 316 13.35 1.28 -5.52
N SER A 317 13.43 1.84 -6.74
CA SER A 317 14.51 1.55 -7.69
C SER A 317 15.88 1.97 -7.13
N GLY A 318 15.97 3.13 -6.50
CA GLY A 318 17.19 3.64 -5.86
C GLY A 318 17.66 2.71 -4.73
N ILE A 319 16.74 2.32 -3.87
CA ILE A 319 16.98 1.37 -2.77
C ILE A 319 17.47 0.02 -3.31
N THR A 320 16.73 -0.60 -4.25
CA THR A 320 17.01 -1.98 -4.68
C THR A 320 18.21 -2.08 -5.62
N ARG A 321 18.57 -1.01 -6.33
CA ARG A 321 19.80 -0.93 -7.12
C ARG A 321 21.04 -0.59 -6.30
N ASN A 322 20.89 -0.24 -5.01
CA ASN A 322 22.03 -0.07 -4.12
C ASN A 322 22.80 -1.41 -4.01
N PRO A 323 24.13 -1.44 -4.20
CA PRO A 323 24.90 -2.66 -4.08
C PRO A 323 24.76 -3.38 -2.74
N GLN A 324 24.45 -2.68 -1.65
CA GLN A 324 24.17 -3.29 -0.35
C GLN A 324 22.87 -4.11 -0.37
N PHE A 325 21.85 -3.70 -1.13
CA PHE A 325 20.61 -4.48 -1.24
C PHE A 325 20.90 -5.88 -1.79
N GLY A 326 21.61 -5.97 -2.91
CA GLY A 326 22.02 -7.25 -3.51
C GLY A 326 23.04 -8.06 -2.69
N LYS A 327 23.85 -7.40 -1.84
CA LYS A 327 24.90 -8.06 -1.03
C LYS A 327 24.44 -8.47 0.37
N VAL A 328 23.42 -7.81 0.91
CA VAL A 328 23.01 -7.95 2.31
C VAL A 328 21.54 -8.36 2.41
N ILE A 329 20.64 -7.65 1.74
CA ILE A 329 19.19 -7.90 1.83
C ILE A 329 18.79 -9.12 1.01
N VAL A 330 19.16 -9.19 -0.27
CA VAL A 330 18.82 -10.34 -1.13
C VAL A 330 19.30 -11.66 -0.52
N PRO A 331 20.57 -11.82 -0.09
CA PRO A 331 21.02 -13.08 0.51
C PRO A 331 20.27 -13.46 1.79
N ALA A 332 19.79 -12.48 2.56
CA ALA A 332 18.94 -12.75 3.71
C ALA A 332 17.58 -13.31 3.27
N LEU A 333 16.92 -12.66 2.30
CA LEU A 333 15.64 -13.08 1.75
C LEU A 333 15.69 -14.48 1.08
N GLU A 334 16.83 -14.84 0.47
CA GLU A 334 17.05 -16.18 -0.11
C GLU A 334 16.97 -17.31 0.92
N THR A 335 17.16 -17.02 2.22
CA THR A 335 17.04 -18.02 3.29
C THR A 335 15.64 -18.17 3.87
N CYS A 336 14.70 -17.33 3.44
CA CYS A 336 13.36 -17.27 4.00
C CYS A 336 12.41 -18.17 3.22
N ASP A 337 11.62 -18.96 3.95
CA ASP A 337 10.46 -19.68 3.39
C ASP A 337 9.28 -18.75 3.15
N ASP A 338 9.23 -17.68 3.95
CA ASP A 338 8.12 -16.76 4.01
C ASP A 338 8.62 -15.34 4.26
N VAL A 339 8.13 -14.34 3.51
CA VAL A 339 8.51 -12.93 3.67
C VAL A 339 7.27 -12.06 3.83
N VAL A 340 7.20 -11.37 4.96
CA VAL A 340 6.21 -10.32 5.24
C VAL A 340 6.85 -8.96 5.00
N CYS A 341 6.17 -8.07 4.28
CA CYS A 341 6.61 -6.69 4.14
C CYS A 341 5.84 -5.77 5.10
N VAL A 342 6.56 -4.94 5.86
CA VAL A 342 5.98 -4.01 6.82
C VAL A 342 6.46 -2.59 6.54
N GLY A 343 5.56 -1.60 6.52
CA GLY A 343 5.96 -0.22 6.35
C GLY A 343 4.91 0.80 6.80
N HIS A 344 5.37 1.95 7.25
CA HIS A 344 4.53 3.10 7.59
C HIS A 344 4.71 4.20 6.55
N SER A 345 3.65 4.96 6.28
CA SER A 345 3.71 6.09 5.33
C SER A 345 4.25 5.63 3.96
N LEU A 346 5.23 6.35 3.40
CA LEU A 346 5.95 5.96 2.19
C LEU A 346 6.50 4.52 2.25
N GLY A 347 7.01 4.06 3.39
CA GLY A 347 7.49 2.69 3.56
C GLY A 347 6.42 1.64 3.29
N GLY A 348 5.15 1.94 3.61
CA GLY A 348 4.01 1.07 3.27
C GLY A 348 3.69 1.04 1.77
N SER A 349 3.86 2.17 1.09
CA SER A 349 3.77 2.25 -0.38
C SER A 349 4.89 1.46 -1.06
N LEU A 350 6.12 1.61 -0.59
CA LEU A 350 7.27 0.82 -1.05
C LEU A 350 7.01 -0.67 -0.85
N CYS A 351 6.50 -1.09 0.31
CA CYS A 351 6.11 -2.47 0.55
C CYS A 351 5.07 -3.00 -0.44
N SER A 352 4.07 -2.18 -0.76
CA SER A 352 3.03 -2.58 -1.72
C SER A 352 3.60 -2.78 -3.12
N LEU A 353 4.46 -1.85 -3.59
CA LEU A 353 5.12 -1.95 -4.88
C LEU A 353 6.13 -3.11 -4.93
N PHE A 354 6.88 -3.29 -3.86
CA PHE A 354 7.85 -4.38 -3.70
C PHE A 354 7.16 -5.74 -3.78
N ALA A 355 6.07 -5.94 -3.04
CA ALA A 355 5.30 -7.18 -3.07
C ALA A 355 4.71 -7.45 -4.45
N ASP A 356 4.15 -6.42 -5.11
CA ASP A 356 3.61 -6.56 -6.44
C ASP A 356 4.68 -6.95 -7.47
N CYS A 357 5.83 -6.28 -7.45
CA CYS A 357 6.96 -6.60 -8.32
C CYS A 357 7.51 -8.02 -8.06
N ALA A 358 7.71 -8.38 -6.79
CA ALA A 358 8.24 -9.69 -6.42
C ALA A 358 7.27 -10.82 -6.81
N ASN A 359 5.97 -10.62 -6.64
CA ASN A 359 4.97 -11.68 -6.88
C ASN A 359 4.49 -11.76 -8.34
N ASN A 360 4.41 -10.64 -9.06
CA ASN A 360 3.83 -10.58 -10.41
C ASN A 360 4.79 -10.10 -11.49
N GLY A 361 5.94 -9.53 -11.11
CA GLY A 361 6.81 -8.82 -12.05
C GLY A 361 7.24 -9.69 -13.22
N LEU A 362 7.57 -10.96 -12.99
CA LEU A 362 7.92 -11.89 -14.07
C LEU A 362 6.76 -12.07 -15.06
N GLN A 363 5.54 -12.33 -14.57
CA GLN A 363 4.36 -12.50 -15.41
C GLN A 363 4.09 -11.23 -16.23
N ASN A 364 4.20 -10.07 -15.60
CA ASN A 364 3.95 -8.78 -16.22
C ASN A 364 5.04 -8.38 -17.25
N LEU A 365 6.22 -9.01 -17.19
CA LEU A 365 7.36 -8.72 -18.06
C LEU A 365 7.43 -9.63 -19.29
N ILE A 366 6.66 -10.70 -19.37
CA ILE A 366 6.71 -11.62 -20.50
C ILE A 366 6.25 -10.91 -21.78
N GLY A 367 7.07 -11.02 -22.82
CA GLY A 367 6.87 -10.31 -24.08
C GLY A 367 7.25 -8.82 -24.05
N SER A 368 7.65 -8.28 -22.89
CA SER A 368 8.17 -6.92 -22.79
C SER A 368 9.62 -6.85 -23.24
N SER A 369 9.93 -5.92 -24.15
CA SER A 369 11.30 -5.55 -24.53
C SER A 369 11.89 -4.40 -23.71
N ASP A 370 11.17 -3.95 -22.67
CA ASP A 370 11.56 -2.79 -21.85
C ASP A 370 12.66 -3.18 -20.85
N SER A 371 13.92 -2.90 -21.21
CA SER A 371 15.09 -3.29 -20.41
C SER A 371 15.13 -2.65 -19.04
N GLU A 372 14.55 -1.45 -18.87
CA GLU A 372 14.50 -0.77 -17.58
C GLU A 372 13.59 -1.52 -16.61
N MET A 373 12.41 -1.94 -17.07
CA MET A 373 11.47 -2.70 -16.23
C MET A 373 12.03 -4.08 -15.85
N TRP A 374 12.79 -4.72 -16.75
CA TRP A 374 13.55 -5.93 -16.42
C TRP A 374 14.66 -5.66 -15.40
N SER A 375 15.32 -4.50 -15.48
CA SER A 375 16.33 -4.09 -14.50
C SER A 375 15.73 -3.87 -13.12
N ASP A 376 14.57 -3.20 -13.05
CA ASP A 376 13.82 -3.00 -11.80
C ASP A 376 13.50 -4.35 -11.15
N TYR A 377 12.91 -5.28 -11.91
CA TYR A 377 12.58 -6.63 -11.41
C TYR A 377 13.82 -7.40 -10.92
N LYS A 378 14.89 -7.42 -11.72
CA LYS A 378 16.11 -8.15 -11.35
C LYS A 378 16.83 -7.56 -10.12
N SER A 379 16.66 -6.26 -9.86
CA SER A 379 17.32 -5.61 -8.73
C SER A 379 16.75 -6.02 -7.37
N LEU A 380 15.48 -6.46 -7.33
CA LEU A 380 14.79 -6.73 -6.07
C LEU A 380 14.34 -8.18 -5.88
N THR A 381 14.36 -9.00 -6.94
CA THR A 381 13.93 -10.40 -6.87
C THR A 381 15.03 -11.32 -6.36
N TRP A 382 14.62 -12.41 -5.72
CA TRP A 382 15.51 -13.43 -5.17
C TRP A 382 14.96 -14.82 -5.46
N ARG A 383 15.78 -15.85 -5.24
CA ARG A 383 15.33 -17.25 -5.30
C ARG A 383 15.67 -17.93 -3.98
N ARG A 384 14.69 -18.60 -3.38
CA ARG A 384 14.93 -19.39 -2.17
C ARG A 384 16.02 -20.44 -2.44
N LYS A 385 17.00 -20.54 -1.56
CA LYS A 385 18.11 -21.50 -1.63
C LYS A 385 17.75 -22.88 -1.10
#